data_AF-A0A7C7M2T3-F1
#
_entry.id   AF-A0A7C7M2T3-F1
#
_cell.length_a   1.000
_cell.length_b   1.000
_cell.length_c   1.000
_cell.angle_alpha   90.00
_cell.angle_beta   90.00
_cell.angle_gamma   90.00
#
_symmetry.space_group_name_H-M   'P 1'
#
loop_
_entity.id
_entity.type
_entity.pdbx_description
1 polymer ?
#
loop_
_entity_poly.entity_id
_entity_poly.type
_entity_poly.pdbx_seq_one_letter_code
_entity_poly.pdbx_strand_id
1 'polypeptide(L)'
;SVNKYMEENAPWKLVKEDKSAAGKILYTAGEALRLGAVLLSPVMPNRTAILLDVLNAPGVDLSWGGLKPGETLKDHEPLFPRVK
;
A
#
# COMPACT_ATOMS: atom_id res chain seq x y z
N SER A 1 10.93 8.91 -2.82
CA SER A 1 10.21 8.06 -1.85
C SER A 1 8.75 7.97 -2.25
N VAL A 2 8.03 6.94 -1.78
CA VAL A 2 6.59 6.79 -2.08
C VAL A 2 5.78 7.97 -1.52
N ASN A 3 6.16 8.51 -0.35
CA ASN A 3 5.50 9.70 0.21
C ASN A 3 5.63 10.93 -0.70
N LYS A 4 6.83 11.22 -1.21
CA LYS A 4 7.04 12.34 -2.14
C LYS A 4 6.22 12.17 -3.42
N TYR A 5 6.17 10.94 -3.96
CA TYR A 5 5.36 10.61 -5.12
C TYR A 5 3.86 10.88 -4.88
N MET A 6 3.33 10.50 -3.71
CA MET A 6 1.94 10.77 -3.32
C MET A 6 1.65 12.28 -3.20
N GLU A 7 2.56 13.05 -2.61
CA GLU A 7 2.42 14.51 -2.48
C GLU A 7 2.44 15.24 -3.83
N GLU A 8 3.38 14.88 -4.71
CA GLU A 8 3.53 15.52 -6.03
C GLU A 8 2.33 15.22 -6.94
N ASN A 9 1.75 14.02 -6.85
CA ASN A 9 0.61 13.62 -7.68
C ASN A 9 -0.75 13.95 -7.05
N ALA A 10 -0.81 14.16 -5.73
CA ALA A 10 -2.01 14.51 -4.96
C ALA A 10 -3.29 13.74 -5.39
N PRO A 11 -3.33 12.39 -5.31
CA PRO A 11 -4.43 11.58 -5.85
C PRO A 11 -5.79 11.93 -5.23
N TRP A 12 -5.83 12.44 -3.99
CA TRP A 12 -7.05 12.92 -3.32
C TRP A 12 -7.69 14.15 -3.98
N LYS A 13 -6.91 14.93 -4.74
CA LYS A 13 -7.43 16.00 -5.60
C LYS A 13 -7.78 15.43 -6.97
N LEU A 14 -6.86 14.68 -7.58
CA LEU A 14 -6.99 14.15 -8.93
C LEU A 14 -8.21 13.24 -9.12
N VAL A 15 -8.62 12.50 -8.09
CA VAL A 15 -9.80 11.61 -8.15
C VAL A 15 -11.10 12.33 -8.52
N LYS A 16 -11.18 13.65 -8.31
CA LYS A 16 -12.33 14.48 -8.69
C LYS A 16 -12.42 14.74 -10.20
N GLU A 17 -11.28 14.63 -10.90
CA GLU A 17 -11.15 14.93 -12.33
C GLU A 17 -10.96 13.62 -13.14
N ASP A 18 -10.03 12.78 -12.73
CA ASP A 18 -9.72 11.50 -13.37
C ASP A 18 -9.47 10.40 -12.33
N LYS A 19 -10.49 9.56 -12.13
CA LYS A 19 -10.43 8.40 -11.23
C LYS A 19 -9.44 7.33 -11.71
N SER A 20 -9.25 7.18 -13.02
CA SER A 20 -8.35 6.19 -13.59
C SER A 20 -6.90 6.57 -13.34
N ALA A 21 -6.56 7.84 -13.57
CA ALA A 21 -5.23 8.37 -13.27
C ALA A 21 -4.92 8.29 -11.76
N ALA A 22 -5.85 8.72 -10.90
CA ALA A 22 -5.71 8.58 -9.45
C ALA A 22 -5.52 7.11 -9.02
N GLY A 23 -6.27 6.18 -9.64
CA GLY A 23 -6.14 4.75 -9.40
C GLY A 23 -4.74 4.21 -9.74
N LYS A 24 -4.11 4.65 -10.83
CA LYS A 24 -2.74 4.25 -11.20
C LYS A 24 -1.71 4.70 -10.16
N ILE A 25 -1.87 5.91 -9.63
CA ILE A 25 -0.99 6.45 -8.58
C ILE A 25 -1.14 5.62 -7.30
N LEU A 26 -2.38 5.36 -6.88
CA LEU A 26 -2.66 4.56 -5.69
C LEU A 26 -2.17 3.12 -5.84
N TYR A 27 -2.34 2.52 -7.01
CA TYR A 27 -1.81 1.19 -7.31
C TYR A 27 -0.29 1.14 -7.18
N THR A 28 0.40 2.11 -7.77
CA THR A 28 1.86 2.22 -7.70
C THR A 28 2.35 2.39 -6.26
N ALA A 29 1.69 3.23 -5.47
CA ALA A 29 2.02 3.42 -4.06
C ALA A 29 1.74 2.15 -3.22
N GLY A 30 0.60 1.49 -3.46
CA GLY A 30 0.23 0.24 -2.80
C GLY A 30 1.19 -0.91 -3.11
N GLU A 31 1.64 -1.03 -4.37
CA GLU A 31 2.57 -2.08 -4.77
C GLU A 31 3.96 -1.86 -4.18
N ALA A 32 4.43 -0.61 -4.14
CA ALA A 32 5.66 -0.26 -3.43
C ALA A 32 5.55 -0.56 -1.92
N LEU A 33 4.38 -0.35 -1.32
CA LEU A 33 4.11 -0.66 0.08
C LEU A 33 4.11 -2.17 0.34
N ARG A 34 3.52 -2.98 -0.56
CA ARG A 34 3.52 -4.45 -0.52
C ARG A 34 4.96 -4.98 -0.54
N LEU A 35 5.77 -4.54 -1.50
CA LEU A 35 7.17 -4.93 -1.60
C LEU A 35 7.97 -4.50 -0.37
N GLY A 36 7.74 -3.28 0.12
CA GLY A 36 8.35 -2.81 1.37
C GLY A 36 7.98 -3.68 2.57
N ALA A 37 6.73 -4.14 2.67
CA ALA A 37 6.28 -5.03 3.74
C ALA A 37 6.96 -6.41 3.66
N VAL A 38 7.10 -6.98 2.46
CA VAL A 38 7.83 -8.24 2.26
C VAL A 38 9.29 -8.10 2.70
N LEU A 39 9.98 -7.03 2.28
CA LEU A 39 11.38 -6.79 2.63
C LEU A 39 11.59 -6.53 4.12
N LEU A 40 10.63 -5.89 4.79
CA LEU A 40 10.69 -5.59 6.22
C LEU A 40 10.21 -6.75 7.11
N SER A 41 9.65 -7.82 6.51
CA SER A 41 9.10 -8.95 7.26
C SER A 41 10.09 -9.65 8.21
N PRO A 42 11.41 -9.74 7.94
CA PRO A 42 12.35 -10.31 8.91
C PRO A 42 12.57 -9.44 10.15
N VAL A 43 12.30 -8.13 10.05
CA VAL A 43 12.55 -7.15 11.13
C VAL A 43 11.27 -6.85 11.91
N MET A 44 10.13 -6.76 11.24
CA MET A 44 8.83 -6.41 11.83
C MET A 44 7.69 -7.35 11.39
N PRO A 45 7.81 -8.68 11.61
CA PRO A 45 6.94 -9.68 11.01
C PRO A 45 5.45 -9.45 11.31
N ASN A 46 5.12 -9.07 12.55
CA ASN A 46 3.73 -8.88 12.97
C ASN A 46 3.05 -7.73 12.24
N ARG A 47 3.75 -6.60 12.04
CA ARG A 47 3.19 -5.40 11.42
C ARG A 47 3.11 -5.55 9.90
N THR A 48 4.14 -6.15 9.31
CA THR A 48 4.14 -6.43 7.87
C THR A 48 3.09 -7.47 7.49
N ALA A 49 2.83 -8.47 8.34
CA ALA A 49 1.77 -9.44 8.11
C ALA A 49 0.38 -8.80 8.07
N ILE A 50 0.08 -7.89 9.03
CA ILE A 50 -1.18 -7.12 9.05
C ILE A 50 -1.31 -6.31 7.74
N LEU A 51 -0.24 -5.62 7.35
CA LEU A 51 -0.25 -4.81 6.14
C LEU A 51 -0.49 -5.64 4.87
N LEU A 52 0.17 -6.80 4.74
CA LEU A 52 -0.02 -7.71 3.60
C LEU A 52 -1.44 -8.30 3.58
N ASP A 53 -2.01 -8.58 4.75
CA ASP A 53 -3.39 -9.07 4.87
C ASP A 53 -4.42 -8.01 4.43
N VAL A 54 -4.23 -6.76 4.85
CA VAL A 54 -5.07 -5.61 4.44
C VAL A 54 -5.07 -5.42 2.93
N LEU A 55 -3.91 -5.61 2.31
CA LEU A 55 -3.72 -5.52 0.87
C LEU A 55 -4.17 -6.76 0.08
N ASN A 56 -4.73 -7.79 0.74
CA ASN A 56 -5.04 -9.10 0.17
C ASN A 56 -3.85 -9.76 -0.57
N ALA A 57 -2.63 -9.50 -0.11
CA ALA A 57 -1.42 -9.97 -0.76
C ALA A 57 -0.51 -10.77 0.18
N PRO A 58 -0.99 -11.88 0.77
CA PRO A 58 -0.15 -12.73 1.59
C PRO A 58 0.97 -13.35 0.76
N GLY A 59 2.18 -13.43 1.34
CA GLY A 59 3.33 -14.09 0.72
C GLY A 59 4.59 -13.24 0.73
N VAL A 60 5.61 -13.73 0.02
CA VAL A 60 6.96 -13.15 -0.02
C VAL A 60 7.43 -12.85 -1.44
N ASP A 61 6.52 -12.84 -2.41
CA ASP A 61 6.88 -12.54 -3.80
C ASP A 61 7.31 -11.07 -3.94
N LEU A 62 8.45 -10.86 -4.59
CA LEU A 62 9.05 -9.56 -4.84
C LEU A 62 8.83 -9.07 -6.29
N SER A 63 8.13 -9.86 -7.12
CA SER A 63 7.74 -9.44 -8.46
C SER A 63 6.79 -8.24 -8.42
N TRP A 64 6.88 -7.34 -9.39
CA TRP A 64 5.96 -6.20 -9.49
C TRP A 64 4.62 -6.65 -10.11
N GLY A 65 3.51 -6.14 -9.58
CA GLY A 65 2.17 -6.40 -10.08
C GLY A 65 1.40 -7.46 -9.27
N GLY A 66 1.77 -7.67 -8.00
CA GLY A 66 1.12 -8.65 -7.13
C GLY A 66 -0.28 -8.22 -6.64
N LEU A 67 -0.56 -6.93 -6.59
CA LEU A 67 -1.90 -6.43 -6.26
C LEU A 67 -2.88 -6.62 -7.42
N LYS A 68 -4.08 -7.12 -7.10
CA LYS A 68 -5.19 -7.27 -8.05
C LYS A 68 -6.07 -6.01 -8.04
N PRO A 69 -6.18 -5.29 -9.18
CA PRO A 69 -7.06 -4.13 -9.26
C PRO A 69 -8.53 -4.48 -9.01
N GLY A 70 -9.25 -3.62 -8.28
CA GLY A 70 -10.66 -3.79 -7.99
C GLY A 70 -10.97 -4.62 -6.74
N GLU A 71 -9.97 -5.20 -6.08
CA GLU A 71 -10.18 -5.82 -4.77
C GLU A 71 -10.41 -4.78 -3.67
N THR A 72 -11.23 -5.15 -2.69
CA THR A 72 -11.54 -4.31 -1.53
C THR A 72 -10.49 -4.54 -0.45
N LEU A 73 -9.92 -3.46 0.09
CA LEU A 73 -8.98 -3.53 1.21
C LEU A 73 -9.71 -3.99 2.47
N LYS A 74 -9.02 -4.75 3.32
CA LYS A 74 -9.58 -5.11 4.64
C LYS A 74 -9.42 -3.95 5.62
N ASP A 75 -10.36 -3.84 6.55
CA ASP A 75 -10.26 -2.89 7.65
C ASP A 75 -9.12 -3.26 8.60
N HIS A 76 -8.49 -2.25 9.19
CA HIS A 76 -7.46 -2.44 10.20
C HIS A 76 -7.39 -1.26 11.18
N GLU A 77 -6.89 -1.53 12.38
CA GLU A 77 -6.51 -0.48 13.33
C GLU A 77 -5.22 0.22 12.89
N PRO A 78 -4.93 1.45 13.37
CA PRO A 78 -3.68 2.15 13.06
C PRO A 78 -2.46 1.25 13.26
N LEU A 79 -1.68 1.05 12.20
CA LEU A 79 -0.61 0.04 12.17
C LEU A 79 0.46 0.30 13.25
N PHE A 80 0.75 1.58 13.51
CA PHE A 80 1.67 2.05 14.54
C PHE A 80 1.00 3.17 15.36
N PRO A 81 0.30 2.83 16.45
CA PRO A 81 -0.25 3.84 17.36
C PRO A 81 0.86 4.68 17.99
N ARG A 82 0.58 5.98 18.26
CA ARG A 82 1.55 6.85 18.93
C ARG A 82 1.72 6.39 20.38
N VAL A 83 2.97 6.31 20.83
CA VAL A 83 3.29 6.08 22.25
C VAL A 83 2.88 7.32 23.04
N LYS A 84 2.26 7.11 24.21
CA LYS A 84 1.89 8.16 25.15
C LYS A 84 3.04 8.45 26.11
#